data_AF-A0A9D0ZXW4-F1
#
_entry.id   AF-A0A9D0ZXW4-F1
#
_cell.length_a   1.000
_cell.length_b   1.000
_cell.length_c   1.000
_cell.angle_alpha   90.00
_cell.angle_beta   90.00
_cell.angle_gamma   90.00
#
_symmetry.space_group_name_H-M   'P 1'
#
loop_
_entity.id
_entity.type
_entity.pdbx_description
1 polymer ?
#
loop_
_entity_poly.entity_id
_entity_poly.type
_entity_poly.pdbx_seq_one_letter_code
_entity_poly.pdbx_strand_id
1 'polypeptide(L)'
;MTKQEAYRILGLTSGKSAEGGVTLSEIKTRYRSLMRLVHPDAREASGKPYPYSAGEIIHAYSFLKQDFVAPPNERKSPKDCSCSKRQASMQAWDAPVNPFAYTERDILHYAEDSSGSHIGTFSIARGKYVWKIEEDFPLFLLSIYRCSRELLEEIDSALNRPEDPSFLKAIQAELSYLLAQQFIDGSGILEHLAKESASEEAGAGTFLIPSMLETAGKTAAIKVGEALYPSRLLKHRLYLKNRSGTELGYLSFLDDRLYYVVIPLFEQKRVLVRIQADDFVSGSERSRRFAGYQRLRLWIRFRNDPISGTPENLNLQIQHLLEHYRTKPAFS
;
A
#
# COMPACT_ATOMS: atom_id res chain seq x y z
N MET A 1 -3.43 18.44 -29.39
CA MET A 1 -2.22 17.63 -29.68
C MET A 1 -2.62 16.17 -29.79
N THR A 2 -2.09 15.45 -30.78
CA THR A 2 -2.39 14.01 -30.98
C THR A 2 -1.42 13.13 -30.18
N LYS A 3 -1.78 11.86 -29.91
CA LYS A 3 -0.89 10.94 -29.15
C LYS A 3 0.45 10.70 -29.85
N GLN A 4 0.44 10.56 -31.17
CA GLN A 4 1.65 10.41 -31.99
C GLN A 4 2.54 11.65 -31.92
N GLU A 5 1.92 12.83 -31.93
CA GLU A 5 2.61 14.11 -31.79
C GLU A 5 3.22 14.28 -30.38
N ALA A 6 2.52 13.88 -29.33
CA ALA A 6 3.04 13.89 -27.96
C ALA A 6 4.27 12.98 -27.79
N TYR A 7 4.22 11.77 -28.36
CA TYR A 7 5.38 10.88 -28.39
C TYR A 7 6.54 11.49 -29.21
N ARG A 8 6.25 12.10 -30.36
CA ARG A 8 7.26 12.79 -31.18
C ARG A 8 7.94 13.94 -30.42
N ILE A 9 7.18 14.72 -29.65
CA ILE A 9 7.68 15.83 -28.82
C ILE A 9 8.55 15.33 -27.66
N LEU A 10 8.32 14.12 -27.16
CA LEU A 10 9.18 13.50 -26.14
C LEU A 10 10.31 12.63 -26.73
N GLY A 11 10.47 12.60 -28.05
CA GLY A 11 11.47 11.78 -28.73
C GLY A 11 11.23 10.27 -28.60
N LEU A 12 9.98 9.87 -28.41
CA LEU A 12 9.53 8.49 -28.29
C LEU A 12 8.89 8.04 -29.62
N THR A 13 9.20 6.82 -30.08
CA THR A 13 8.58 6.25 -31.28
C THR A 13 7.21 5.68 -30.95
N SER A 14 6.12 6.19 -31.55
CA SER A 14 4.75 5.70 -31.31
C SER A 14 4.45 4.33 -31.96
N GLY A 15 5.48 3.52 -32.21
CA GLY A 15 5.39 2.31 -33.00
C GLY A 15 6.62 1.41 -32.79
N LYS A 16 6.63 0.69 -31.67
CA LYS A 16 7.12 -0.69 -31.66
C LYS A 16 5.90 -1.57 -31.37
N SER A 17 5.31 -2.08 -32.44
CA SER A 17 4.31 -3.13 -32.37
C SER A 17 4.95 -4.42 -31.86
N ALA A 18 4.16 -5.21 -31.13
CA ALA A 18 4.45 -6.50 -30.48
C ALA A 18 5.10 -6.41 -29.07
N GLU A 19 4.23 -6.50 -28.06
CA GLU A 19 4.48 -6.90 -26.65
C GLU A 19 5.25 -5.97 -25.69
N GLY A 20 5.64 -4.75 -26.08
CA GLY A 20 6.26 -3.79 -25.15
C GLY A 20 5.76 -2.36 -25.35
N GLY A 21 4.67 -1.98 -24.67
CA GLY A 21 4.22 -0.59 -24.61
C GLY A 21 5.19 0.29 -23.83
N VAL A 22 5.38 1.54 -24.26
CA VAL A 22 6.20 2.52 -23.54
C VAL A 22 5.62 2.72 -22.14
N THR A 23 6.43 2.46 -21.11
CA THR A 23 5.98 2.54 -19.72
C THR A 23 5.97 3.98 -19.22
N LEU A 24 5.14 4.28 -18.21
CA LEU A 24 5.09 5.60 -17.59
C LEU A 24 6.46 6.06 -17.05
N SER A 25 7.30 5.12 -16.62
CA SER A 25 8.67 5.38 -16.16
C SER A 25 9.58 5.91 -17.29
N GLU A 26 9.47 5.35 -18.49
CA GLU A 26 10.23 5.81 -19.66
C GLU A 26 9.80 7.21 -20.09
N ILE A 27 8.49 7.49 -20.04
CA ILE A 27 7.93 8.81 -20.34
C ILE A 27 8.44 9.85 -19.33
N LYS A 28 8.42 9.53 -18.03
CA LYS A 28 8.97 10.39 -16.96
C LYS A 28 10.47 10.65 -17.14
N THR A 29 11.24 9.60 -17.42
CA THR A 29 12.69 9.68 -17.63
C THR A 29 13.01 10.59 -18.81
N ARG A 30 12.30 10.45 -19.94
CA ARG A 30 12.49 11.30 -21.12
C ARG A 30 12.09 12.74 -20.88
N TYR A 31 10.94 12.98 -20.25
CA TYR A 31 10.50 14.32 -19.88
C TYR A 31 11.56 15.03 -19.01
N ARG A 32 12.04 14.38 -17.95
CA ARG A 32 13.09 14.95 -17.07
C ARG A 32 14.37 15.25 -17.85
N SER A 33 14.80 14.38 -18.75
CA SER A 33 15.98 14.60 -19.59
C SER A 33 15.84 15.79 -20.53
N LEU A 34 14.66 15.97 -21.15
CA LEU A 34 14.40 17.07 -22.07
C LEU A 34 14.25 18.40 -21.34
N MET A 35 13.61 18.42 -20.17
CA MET A 35 13.49 19.64 -19.38
C MET A 35 14.86 20.17 -18.96
N ARG A 36 15.85 19.32 -18.68
CA ARG A 36 17.23 19.78 -18.43
C ARG A 36 17.89 20.44 -19.64
N LEU A 37 17.57 20.00 -20.85
CA LEU A 37 18.15 20.54 -22.08
C LEU A 37 17.53 21.89 -22.46
N VAL A 38 16.26 22.10 -22.13
CA VAL A 38 15.46 23.26 -22.58
C VAL A 38 15.15 24.24 -21.43
N HIS A 39 15.60 23.97 -20.20
CA HIS A 39 15.38 24.88 -19.08
C HIS A 39 16.16 26.20 -19.27
N PRO A 40 15.56 27.38 -19.05
CA PRO A 40 16.25 28.66 -19.21
C PRO A 40 17.46 28.83 -18.29
N ASP A 41 17.51 28.14 -17.15
CA ASP A 41 18.66 28.15 -16.23
C ASP A 41 19.77 27.14 -16.60
N ALA A 42 19.52 26.26 -17.59
CA ALA A 42 20.54 25.35 -18.08
C ALA A 42 21.51 26.13 -18.98
N ARG A 43 22.67 26.50 -18.44
CA ARG A 43 23.78 27.16 -19.17
C ARG A 43 23.97 26.47 -20.52
N GLU A 44 24.00 27.25 -21.60
CA GLU A 44 24.11 26.84 -23.01
C GLU A 44 25.11 25.68 -23.20
N ALA A 45 24.62 24.44 -23.02
CA ALA A 45 25.40 23.26 -23.30
C ALA A 45 25.37 23.09 -24.81
N SER A 46 26.54 23.24 -25.43
CA SER A 46 26.82 23.18 -26.87
C SER A 46 26.37 21.86 -27.51
N GLY A 47 25.07 21.70 -27.69
CA GLY A 47 24.42 20.57 -28.33
C GLY A 47 23.28 21.07 -29.21
N LYS A 48 22.95 20.29 -30.24
CA LYS A 48 21.88 20.66 -31.18
C LYS A 48 20.61 21.04 -30.41
N PRO A 49 20.03 22.23 -30.66
CA PRO A 49 18.83 22.65 -29.95
C PRO A 49 17.72 21.63 -30.18
N TYR A 50 17.09 21.20 -29.09
CA TYR A 50 15.91 20.35 -29.21
C TYR A 50 14.81 21.14 -29.94
N PRO A 51 14.11 20.54 -30.92
CA PRO A 51 13.22 21.28 -31.81
C PRO A 51 11.93 21.78 -31.14
N TYR A 52 11.69 21.42 -29.87
CA TYR A 52 10.49 21.78 -29.11
C TYR A 52 10.85 22.58 -27.87
N SER A 53 10.05 23.60 -27.58
CA SER A 53 10.16 24.46 -26.41
C SER A 53 9.78 23.74 -25.11
N ALA A 54 10.22 24.27 -23.97
CA ALA A 54 9.86 23.72 -22.65
C ALA A 54 8.34 23.65 -22.45
N GLY A 55 7.59 24.63 -22.96
CA GLY A 55 6.11 24.65 -22.90
C GLY A 55 5.48 23.49 -23.68
N GLU A 56 5.99 23.19 -24.87
CA GLU A 56 5.52 22.06 -25.68
C GLU A 56 5.85 20.72 -25.04
N ILE A 57 7.03 20.59 -24.41
CA ILE A 57 7.45 19.40 -23.67
C ILE A 57 6.55 19.16 -22.45
N ILE A 58 6.21 20.20 -21.69
CA ILE A 58 5.27 20.13 -20.55
C ILE A 58 3.89 19.68 -21.05
N HIS A 59 3.39 20.29 -22.12
CA HIS A 59 2.09 19.94 -22.70
C HIS A 59 2.09 18.47 -23.16
N ALA A 60 3.14 18.01 -23.84
CA ALA A 60 3.30 16.63 -24.28
C ALA A 60 3.29 15.62 -23.13
N TYR A 61 4.04 15.90 -22.07
CA TYR A 61 4.09 15.04 -20.88
C TYR A 61 2.75 15.01 -20.14
N SER A 62 2.09 16.16 -19.94
CA SER A 62 0.80 16.23 -19.25
C SER A 62 -0.29 15.43 -19.97
N PHE A 63 -0.31 15.51 -21.30
CA PHE A 63 -1.24 14.77 -22.15
C PHE A 63 -1.00 13.25 -22.07
N LEU A 64 0.26 12.80 -22.16
CA LEU A 64 0.57 11.38 -22.02
C LEU A 64 0.35 10.86 -20.60
N LYS A 65 0.60 11.66 -19.57
CA LYS A 65 0.35 11.29 -18.17
C LYS A 65 -1.14 11.05 -17.89
N GLN A 66 -2.03 11.84 -18.50
CA GLN A 66 -3.48 11.67 -18.34
C GLN A 66 -3.95 10.28 -18.78
N ASP A 67 -3.38 9.72 -19.85
CA ASP A 67 -3.70 8.37 -20.35
C ASP A 67 -3.34 7.24 -19.36
N PHE A 68 -2.43 7.47 -18.40
CA PHE A 68 -2.04 6.48 -17.39
C PHE A 68 -2.72 6.70 -16.03
N VAL A 69 -3.37 7.84 -15.82
CA VAL A 69 -3.86 8.26 -14.49
C VAL A 69 -5.38 8.45 -14.45
N ALA A 70 -6.06 8.68 -15.58
CA ALA A 70 -7.50 8.98 -15.58
C ALA A 70 -8.36 7.92 -16.32
N PRO A 71 -9.52 7.52 -15.76
CA PRO A 71 -10.60 6.89 -16.53
C PRO A 71 -11.23 7.91 -17.52
N PRO A 72 -11.98 7.46 -18.54
CA PRO A 72 -12.24 8.22 -19.78
C PRO A 72 -13.07 9.51 -19.64
N ASN A 73 -13.63 9.79 -18.46
CA ASN A 73 -14.52 10.91 -18.24
C ASN A 73 -14.00 11.78 -17.10
N GLU A 74 -13.18 12.78 -17.44
CA GLU A 74 -13.19 14.10 -16.79
C GLU A 74 -12.16 15.02 -17.48
N ARG A 75 -12.59 15.69 -18.55
CA ARG A 75 -11.84 16.78 -19.18
C ARG A 75 -12.40 18.09 -18.67
N LYS A 76 -11.75 18.71 -17.67
CA LYS A 76 -12.03 20.11 -17.27
C LYS A 76 -10.87 21.01 -17.65
N SER A 77 -11.22 22.11 -18.33
CA SER A 77 -10.32 23.18 -18.78
C SER A 77 -9.83 24.02 -17.60
N PRO A 78 -8.62 24.60 -17.69
CA PRO A 78 -8.02 25.35 -16.59
C PRO A 78 -8.68 26.74 -16.46
N LYS A 79 -9.12 27.09 -15.25
CA LYS A 79 -9.55 28.46 -14.89
C LYS A 79 -8.62 29.04 -13.83
N ASP A 80 -8.03 30.15 -14.23
CA ASP A 80 -7.33 31.25 -13.54
C ASP A 80 -7.16 31.20 -12.02
N CYS A 81 -5.90 31.23 -11.60
CA CYS A 81 -5.47 31.45 -10.22
C CYS A 81 -5.38 32.94 -9.89
N SER A 82 -6.20 33.42 -8.94
CA SER A 82 -5.96 34.68 -8.25
C SER A 82 -5.21 34.45 -6.94
N CYS A 83 -4.04 35.09 -6.85
CA CYS A 83 -3.18 35.17 -5.67
C CYS A 83 -3.83 36.03 -4.56
N SER A 84 -3.94 35.48 -3.35
CA SER A 84 -3.90 36.30 -2.12
C SER A 84 -3.56 35.47 -0.87
N LYS A 85 -2.36 35.73 -0.34
CA LYS A 85 -1.88 35.63 1.06
C LYS A 85 -2.62 34.67 2.00
N ARG A 86 -1.99 33.52 2.31
CA ARG A 86 -2.12 32.86 3.62
C ARG A 86 -0.76 32.40 4.11
N GLN A 87 -0.55 32.61 5.40
CA GLN A 87 0.61 32.17 6.18
C GLN A 87 0.94 30.71 5.91
N ALA A 88 2.23 30.37 6.00
CA ALA A 88 2.77 29.05 5.72
C ALA A 88 2.07 27.93 6.52
N SER A 89 0.99 27.38 5.98
CA SER A 89 0.59 26.01 6.28
C SER A 89 1.60 25.13 5.58
N MET A 90 2.29 24.23 6.29
CA MET A 90 2.86 23.06 5.62
C MET A 90 1.77 22.52 4.68
N GLN A 91 2.10 22.36 3.39
CA GLN A 91 1.14 21.99 2.36
C GLN A 91 0.27 20.85 2.89
N ALA A 92 -1.02 21.15 3.10
CA ALA A 92 -1.95 20.15 3.59
C ALA A 92 -1.92 18.99 2.60
N TRP A 93 -1.52 17.80 3.08
CA TRP A 93 -1.53 16.62 2.25
C TRP A 93 -2.99 16.32 1.90
N ASP A 94 -3.28 16.13 0.62
CA ASP A 94 -4.63 15.89 0.15
C ASP A 94 -5.04 14.45 0.44
N ALA A 95 -5.38 14.16 1.70
CA ALA A 95 -5.93 12.89 2.14
C ALA A 95 -6.93 13.04 3.28
N PRO A 96 -7.90 12.12 3.42
CA PRO A 96 -8.78 12.06 4.58
C PRO A 96 -7.97 12.04 5.87
N VAL A 97 -8.47 12.72 6.89
CA VAL A 97 -7.83 12.78 8.20
C VAL A 97 -8.65 11.93 9.17
N ASN A 98 -7.97 11.07 9.93
CA ASN A 98 -8.57 10.39 11.07
C ASN A 98 -8.26 11.18 12.35
N PRO A 99 -9.17 12.04 12.85
CA PRO A 99 -8.91 12.87 14.03
C PRO A 99 -8.68 12.03 15.30
N PHE A 100 -9.21 10.80 15.32
CA PHE A 100 -9.14 9.88 16.44
C PHE A 100 -7.88 8.99 16.46
N ALA A 101 -6.99 9.10 15.46
CA ALA A 101 -5.73 8.34 15.50
C ALA A 101 -4.90 8.73 16.73
N TYR A 102 -4.15 7.77 17.28
CA TYR A 102 -3.45 7.95 18.56
C TYR A 102 -2.37 9.05 18.49
N THR A 103 -1.62 9.06 17.40
CA THR A 103 -0.53 10.01 17.14
C THR A 103 -0.60 10.53 15.71
N GLU A 104 0.19 11.55 15.39
CA GLU A 104 0.42 12.01 14.02
C GLU A 104 1.55 11.20 13.38
N ARG A 105 1.52 11.10 12.05
CA ARG A 105 2.57 10.44 11.28
C ARG A 105 3.12 11.36 10.21
N ASP A 106 4.36 11.09 9.82
CA ASP A 106 4.97 11.77 8.67
C ASP A 106 4.46 11.16 7.35
N ILE A 107 4.25 11.99 6.33
CA ILE A 107 4.09 11.55 4.95
C ILE A 107 5.47 11.59 4.33
N LEU A 108 5.97 10.43 3.93
CA LEU A 108 7.34 10.31 3.42
C LEU A 108 7.36 10.32 1.90
N HIS A 109 8.43 10.88 1.34
CA HIS A 109 8.72 10.81 -0.08
C HIS A 109 10.18 10.39 -0.32
N TYR A 110 10.43 9.75 -1.45
CA TYR A 110 11.78 9.40 -1.87
C TYR A 110 12.52 10.66 -2.35
N ALA A 111 13.70 10.90 -1.78
CA ALA A 111 14.70 11.76 -2.37
C ALA A 111 15.35 11.00 -3.53
N GLU A 112 15.15 11.48 -4.75
CA GLU A 112 15.75 10.96 -5.96
C GLU A 112 16.89 11.89 -6.42
N ASP A 113 17.98 11.32 -6.94
CA ASP A 113 19.00 12.10 -7.64
C ASP A 113 18.55 12.49 -9.06
N SER A 114 19.41 13.20 -9.77
CA SER A 114 19.16 13.61 -11.16
C SER A 114 19.00 12.44 -12.16
N SER A 115 19.35 11.22 -11.77
CA SER A 115 19.18 9.99 -12.55
C SER A 115 17.91 9.21 -12.16
N GLY A 116 17.23 9.62 -11.08
CA GLY A 116 16.09 8.90 -10.49
C GLY A 116 16.52 7.82 -9.48
N SER A 117 17.79 7.76 -9.10
CA SER A 117 18.27 6.85 -8.07
C SER A 117 17.84 7.33 -6.70
N HIS A 118 17.32 6.40 -5.88
CA HIS A 118 16.90 6.68 -4.51
C HIS A 118 18.12 6.98 -3.63
N ILE A 119 18.17 8.19 -3.07
CA ILE A 119 19.23 8.65 -2.15
C ILE A 119 18.78 8.52 -0.68
N GLY A 120 17.49 8.74 -0.42
CA GLY A 120 16.97 8.75 0.94
C GLY A 120 15.48 9.09 1.01
N THR A 121 15.00 9.34 2.22
CA THR A 121 13.59 9.68 2.48
C THR A 121 13.51 10.99 3.23
N PHE A 122 12.48 11.79 2.95
CA PHE A 122 12.20 13.03 3.68
C PHE A 122 10.70 13.19 3.91
N SER A 123 10.32 13.95 4.94
CA SER A 123 8.93 14.23 5.28
C SER A 123 8.41 15.41 4.45
N ILE A 124 7.26 15.23 3.81
CA ILE A 124 6.58 16.27 3.03
C ILE A 124 5.38 16.87 3.76
N ALA A 125 4.84 16.16 4.75
CA ALA A 125 3.76 16.61 5.62
C ALA A 125 3.78 15.80 6.92
N ARG A 126 3.17 16.31 7.99
CA ARG A 126 2.90 15.56 9.22
C ARG A 126 1.44 15.76 9.61
N GLY A 127 0.79 14.70 10.06
CA GLY A 127 -0.61 14.75 10.50
C GLY A 127 -1.27 13.38 10.56
N LYS A 128 -2.57 13.36 10.86
CA LYS A 128 -3.34 12.10 10.99
C LYS A 128 -3.97 11.64 9.67
N TYR A 129 -3.19 11.66 8.60
CA TYR A 129 -3.70 11.35 7.25
C TYR A 129 -3.85 9.85 7.03
N VAL A 130 -5.03 9.44 6.57
CA VAL A 130 -5.31 8.07 6.12
C VAL A 130 -4.48 7.78 4.87
N TRP A 131 -3.88 6.60 4.83
CA TRP A 131 -3.13 6.09 3.70
C TRP A 131 -4.00 6.01 2.45
N LYS A 132 -3.42 6.42 1.33
CA LYS A 132 -4.01 6.24 0.01
C LYS A 132 -3.04 5.50 -0.90
N ILE A 133 -3.56 4.92 -1.97
CA ILE A 133 -2.75 4.16 -2.95
C ILE A 133 -1.68 5.01 -3.64
N GLU A 134 -1.83 6.33 -3.69
CA GLU A 134 -0.80 7.24 -4.21
C GLU A 134 0.43 7.35 -3.30
N GLU A 135 0.28 7.07 -2.00
CA GLU A 135 1.41 6.96 -1.07
C GLU A 135 2.02 5.57 -1.17
N ASP A 136 3.34 5.51 -1.39
CA ASP A 136 4.06 4.24 -1.49
C ASP A 136 3.93 3.45 -0.16
N PHE A 137 3.50 2.20 -0.25
CA PHE A 137 3.15 1.40 0.92
C PHE A 137 4.35 1.12 1.84
N PRO A 138 5.54 0.72 1.33
CA PRO A 138 6.79 0.74 2.08
C PRO A 138 7.08 2.03 2.85
N LEU A 139 6.82 3.21 2.26
CA LEU A 139 7.02 4.49 2.93
C LEU A 139 5.99 4.73 4.03
N PHE A 140 4.74 4.33 3.79
CA PHE A 140 3.71 4.31 4.83
C PHE A 140 4.12 3.43 6.01
N LEU A 141 4.53 2.18 5.78
CA LEU A 141 4.99 1.29 6.84
C LEU A 141 6.19 1.85 7.59
N LEU A 142 7.15 2.47 6.87
CA LEU A 142 8.29 3.12 7.49
C LEU A 142 7.86 4.30 8.38
N SER A 143 6.88 5.09 7.96
CA SER A 143 6.30 6.16 8.76
C SER A 143 5.67 5.63 10.05
N ILE A 144 4.84 4.59 9.95
CA ILE A 144 4.22 3.94 11.12
C ILE A 144 5.28 3.36 12.06
N TYR A 145 6.31 2.72 11.51
CA TYR A 145 7.44 2.21 12.29
C TYR A 145 8.14 3.33 13.08
N ARG A 146 8.42 4.47 12.44
CA ARG A 146 9.02 5.64 13.10
C ARG A 146 8.11 6.17 14.22
N CYS A 147 6.81 6.32 13.96
CA CYS A 147 5.84 6.74 14.99
C CYS A 147 5.82 5.79 16.19
N SER A 148 5.82 4.47 15.94
CA SER A 148 5.85 3.49 17.04
C SER A 148 7.13 3.60 17.86
N ARG A 149 8.26 3.92 17.22
CA ARG A 149 9.54 4.08 17.88
C ARG A 149 9.58 5.35 18.73
N GLU A 150 9.12 6.47 18.17
CA GLU A 150 9.01 7.76 18.87
C GLU A 150 8.22 7.62 20.18
N LEU A 151 7.07 6.93 20.15
CA LEU A 151 6.26 6.69 21.36
C LEU A 151 6.96 5.85 22.43
N LEU A 152 7.80 4.89 22.04
CA LEU A 152 8.54 4.05 22.99
C LEU A 152 9.78 4.79 23.53
N GLU A 153 10.50 5.52 22.67
CA GLU A 153 11.63 6.37 23.04
C GLU A 153 11.22 7.47 24.04
N GLU A 154 10.02 8.05 23.89
CA GLU A 154 9.43 8.98 24.85
C GLU A 154 9.24 8.35 26.23
N ILE A 155 8.77 7.10 26.29
CA ILE A 155 8.59 6.35 27.54
C ILE A 155 9.95 6.06 28.19
N ASP A 156 10.91 5.55 27.41
CA ASP A 156 12.23 5.21 27.93
C ASP A 156 12.98 6.45 28.43
N SER A 157 12.83 7.57 27.72
CA SER A 157 13.37 8.88 28.13
C SER A 157 12.73 9.36 29.44
N ALA A 158 11.40 9.23 29.58
CA ALA A 158 10.70 9.60 30.81
C ALA A 158 11.09 8.73 32.01
N LEU A 159 11.44 7.46 31.78
CA LEU A 159 11.84 6.50 32.80
C LEU A 159 13.36 6.41 33.02
N ASN A 160 14.16 7.15 32.23
CA ASN A 160 15.63 7.05 32.20
C ASN A 160 16.15 5.61 32.07
N ARG A 161 15.50 4.81 31.21
CA ARG A 161 15.76 3.37 31.08
C ARG A 161 16.66 3.07 29.87
N PRO A 162 17.63 2.14 29.98
CA PRO A 162 18.31 1.59 28.81
C PRO A 162 17.38 0.65 28.00
N GLU A 163 17.43 0.76 26.68
CA GLU A 163 16.64 -0.06 25.76
C GLU A 163 16.89 -1.57 25.97
N ASP A 164 15.83 -2.37 26.17
CA ASP A 164 15.88 -3.85 26.07
C ASP A 164 15.56 -4.26 24.63
N PRO A 165 16.54 -4.68 23.80
CA PRO A 165 16.34 -4.80 22.36
C PRO A 165 15.34 -5.88 21.93
N SER A 166 15.11 -6.92 22.74
CA SER A 166 14.25 -8.05 22.33
C SER A 166 12.79 -7.78 22.67
N PHE A 167 12.52 -7.28 23.88
CA PHE A 167 11.17 -6.89 24.28
C PHE A 167 10.67 -5.67 23.51
N LEU A 168 11.55 -4.68 23.30
CA LEU A 168 11.25 -3.50 22.49
C LEU A 168 10.79 -3.90 21.09
N LYS A 169 11.50 -4.82 20.42
CA LYS A 169 11.11 -5.28 19.07
C LYS A 169 9.72 -5.92 19.04
N ALA A 170 9.38 -6.75 20.03
CA ALA A 170 8.08 -7.40 20.08
C ALA A 170 6.94 -6.39 20.29
N ILE A 171 7.12 -5.46 21.24
CA ILE A 171 6.14 -4.40 21.52
C ILE A 171 6.03 -3.43 20.35
N GLN A 172 7.15 -3.05 19.75
CA GLN A 172 7.19 -2.15 18.60
C GLN A 172 6.47 -2.75 17.39
N ALA A 173 6.64 -4.06 17.14
CA ALA A 173 5.94 -4.75 16.05
C ALA A 173 4.42 -4.72 16.25
N GLU A 174 3.94 -5.05 17.45
CA GLU A 174 2.52 -5.00 17.79
C GLU A 174 1.97 -3.56 17.72
N LEU A 175 2.70 -2.60 18.28
CA LEU A 175 2.31 -1.19 18.26
C LEU A 175 2.23 -0.64 16.83
N SER A 176 3.21 -0.97 15.98
CA SER A 176 3.20 -0.61 14.56
C SER A 176 1.97 -1.18 13.85
N TYR A 177 1.61 -2.43 14.14
CA TYR A 177 0.43 -3.05 13.55
C TYR A 177 -0.87 -2.34 13.95
N LEU A 178 -1.05 -2.05 15.25
CA LEU A 178 -2.22 -1.34 15.75
C LEU A 178 -2.31 0.09 15.19
N LEU A 179 -1.19 0.81 15.13
CA LEU A 179 -1.14 2.16 14.55
C LEU A 179 -1.49 2.14 13.06
N ALA A 180 -0.96 1.18 12.29
CA ALA A 180 -1.26 1.07 10.86
C ALA A 180 -2.77 0.93 10.60
N GLN A 181 -3.49 0.17 11.43
CA GLN A 181 -4.95 0.04 11.31
C GLN A 181 -5.70 1.36 11.45
N GLN A 182 -5.19 2.33 12.20
CA GLN A 182 -5.84 3.64 12.36
C GLN A 182 -5.74 4.50 11.10
N PHE A 183 -4.80 4.19 10.21
CA PHE A 183 -4.54 4.95 9.00
C PHE A 183 -4.92 4.22 7.72
N ILE A 184 -5.54 3.05 7.79
CA ILE A 184 -5.98 2.30 6.60
C ILE A 184 -7.50 2.21 6.60
N ASP A 185 -8.13 2.79 5.57
CA ASP A 185 -9.53 2.50 5.28
C ASP A 185 -9.66 1.15 4.56
N GLY A 186 -9.80 0.09 5.35
CA GLY A 186 -9.85 -1.27 4.81
C GLY A 186 -11.04 -1.52 3.86
N SER A 187 -12.13 -0.76 3.95
CA SER A 187 -13.28 -0.93 3.06
C SER A 187 -13.03 -0.31 1.69
N GLY A 188 -12.66 0.98 1.64
CA GLY A 188 -12.35 1.64 0.38
C GLY A 188 -11.13 1.06 -0.33
N ILE A 189 -10.08 0.68 0.40
CA ILE A 189 -8.85 0.14 -0.20
C ILE A 189 -9.08 -1.25 -0.81
N LEU A 190 -9.94 -2.07 -0.20
CA LEU A 190 -10.17 -3.43 -0.69
C LEU A 190 -10.73 -3.45 -2.12
N GLU A 191 -11.56 -2.47 -2.47
CA GLU A 191 -12.11 -2.29 -3.83
C GLU A 191 -11.01 -2.06 -4.87
N HIS A 192 -9.92 -1.42 -4.49
CA HIS A 192 -8.79 -1.17 -5.38
C HIS A 192 -7.79 -2.33 -5.44
N LEU A 193 -7.68 -3.14 -4.38
CA LEU A 193 -6.72 -4.24 -4.30
C LEU A 193 -7.28 -5.57 -4.80
N ALA A 194 -8.59 -5.78 -4.70
CA ALA A 194 -9.24 -7.04 -5.02
C ALA A 194 -10.00 -6.95 -6.36
N LYS A 195 -10.22 -8.11 -6.98
CA LYS A 195 -11.11 -8.19 -8.15
C LYS A 195 -12.53 -8.37 -7.66
N GLU A 196 -13.43 -7.46 -8.02
CA GLU A 196 -14.85 -7.67 -7.77
C GLU A 196 -15.34 -8.90 -8.55
N SER A 197 -15.97 -9.85 -7.85
CA SER A 197 -16.50 -11.04 -8.49
C SER A 197 -17.95 -10.77 -8.92
N ALA A 198 -18.16 -10.46 -10.20
CA ALA A 198 -19.48 -10.26 -10.81
C ALA A 198 -20.26 -11.58 -11.04
N SER A 199 -20.02 -12.61 -10.24
CA SER A 199 -20.74 -13.89 -10.38
C SER A 199 -22.10 -13.81 -9.68
N GLU A 200 -23.16 -14.24 -10.36
CA GLU A 200 -24.53 -14.31 -9.83
C GLU A 200 -24.62 -15.14 -8.53
N GLU A 201 -23.73 -16.11 -8.33
CA GLU A 201 -23.65 -16.93 -7.11
C GLU A 201 -22.96 -16.22 -5.92
N ALA A 202 -22.15 -15.20 -6.18
CA ALA A 202 -21.35 -14.52 -5.16
C ALA A 202 -22.09 -13.36 -4.48
N GLY A 203 -23.19 -12.88 -5.08
CA GLY A 203 -23.92 -11.69 -4.63
C GLY A 203 -23.12 -10.39 -4.86
N ALA A 204 -23.82 -9.26 -5.00
CA ALA A 204 -23.18 -7.96 -5.13
C ALA A 204 -22.29 -7.64 -3.91
N GLY A 205 -21.11 -7.05 -4.14
CA GLY A 205 -20.17 -6.68 -3.08
C GLY A 205 -19.29 -7.82 -2.54
N THR A 206 -19.05 -8.86 -3.33
CA THR A 206 -18.08 -9.92 -3.01
C THR A 206 -16.77 -9.72 -3.77
N PHE A 207 -15.67 -9.72 -3.03
CA PHE A 207 -14.31 -9.50 -3.52
C PHE A 207 -13.54 -10.80 -3.59
N LEU A 208 -12.92 -11.09 -4.73
CA LEU A 208 -12.03 -12.23 -4.92
C LEU A 208 -10.57 -11.79 -4.77
N ILE A 209 -9.89 -12.44 -3.84
CA ILE A 209 -8.48 -12.20 -3.52
C ILE A 209 -7.70 -13.49 -3.79
N PRO A 210 -6.72 -13.46 -4.71
CA PRO A 210 -5.75 -14.53 -4.84
C PRO A 210 -4.92 -14.65 -3.56
N SER A 211 -4.93 -15.83 -2.94
CA SER A 211 -4.22 -16.08 -1.69
C SER A 211 -3.51 -17.43 -1.71
N MET A 212 -2.77 -17.72 -0.65
CA MET A 212 -1.99 -18.94 -0.52
C MET A 212 -2.18 -19.52 0.88
N LEU A 213 -1.96 -20.82 1.00
CA LEU A 213 -1.81 -21.52 2.26
C LEU A 213 -0.31 -21.77 2.47
N GLU A 214 0.25 -21.24 3.55
CA GLU A 214 1.58 -21.62 4.03
C GLU A 214 1.45 -22.78 5.00
N THR A 215 2.11 -23.88 4.69
CA THR A 215 2.09 -25.08 5.52
C THR A 215 3.38 -25.20 6.31
N ALA A 216 3.29 -25.66 7.56
CA ALA A 216 4.45 -25.80 8.45
C ALA A 216 5.21 -27.13 8.27
N GLY A 217 5.02 -27.86 7.16
CA GLY A 217 5.60 -29.19 6.97
C GLY A 217 5.06 -29.95 5.76
N LYS A 218 5.03 -31.29 5.83
CA LYS A 218 4.48 -32.14 4.77
C LYS A 218 3.03 -31.75 4.49
N THR A 219 2.81 -31.13 3.33
CA THR A 219 1.50 -30.79 2.79
C THR A 219 0.63 -32.04 2.74
N ALA A 220 -0.44 -32.07 3.53
CA ALA A 220 -1.58 -32.91 3.18
C ALA A 220 -2.00 -32.51 1.77
N ALA A 221 -2.19 -33.47 0.87
CA ALA A 221 -2.60 -33.18 -0.50
C ALA A 221 -4.03 -32.61 -0.47
N ILE A 222 -4.15 -31.29 -0.57
CA ILE A 222 -5.44 -30.59 -0.65
C ILE A 222 -5.94 -30.74 -2.08
N LYS A 223 -7.19 -31.22 -2.24
CA LYS A 223 -7.77 -31.35 -3.58
C LYS A 223 -8.21 -29.99 -4.09
N VAL A 224 -8.06 -29.76 -5.40
CA VAL A 224 -8.58 -28.56 -6.05
C VAL A 224 -10.08 -28.46 -5.82
N GLY A 225 -10.56 -27.26 -5.49
CA GLY A 225 -11.95 -27.00 -5.14
C GLY A 225 -12.34 -27.36 -3.71
N GLU A 226 -11.46 -27.99 -2.93
CA GLU A 226 -11.71 -28.30 -1.53
C GLU A 226 -11.92 -27.02 -0.71
N ALA A 227 -13.02 -26.97 0.05
CA ALA A 227 -13.34 -25.84 0.92
C ALA A 227 -12.50 -25.87 2.20
N LEU A 228 -11.86 -24.75 2.51
CA LEU A 228 -11.13 -24.54 3.75
C LEU A 228 -11.91 -23.60 4.67
N TYR A 229 -11.71 -23.76 5.96
CA TYR A 229 -12.44 -23.02 6.99
C TYR A 229 -11.46 -22.28 7.92
N PRO A 230 -11.80 -21.07 8.37
CA PRO A 230 -11.10 -20.43 9.47
C PRO A 230 -11.01 -21.34 10.70
N SER A 231 -9.80 -21.55 11.22
CA SER A 231 -9.51 -22.28 12.45
C SER A 231 -9.46 -21.31 13.63
N ARG A 232 -8.47 -20.43 13.61
CA ARG A 232 -8.18 -19.44 14.65
C ARG A 232 -7.35 -18.30 14.06
N LEU A 233 -7.35 -17.16 14.74
CA LEU A 233 -6.51 -16.04 14.41
C LEU A 233 -5.50 -15.82 15.55
N LEU A 234 -4.21 -15.88 15.23
CA LEU A 234 -3.12 -15.82 16.20
C LEU A 234 -1.97 -15.01 15.61
N LYS A 235 -1.47 -14.00 16.34
CA LYS A 235 -0.35 -13.14 15.91
C LYS A 235 -0.56 -12.59 14.50
N HIS A 236 -1.76 -12.05 14.24
CA HIS A 236 -2.17 -11.48 12.94
C HIS A 236 -2.07 -12.47 11.76
N ARG A 237 -2.28 -13.77 12.04
CA ARG A 237 -2.34 -14.82 11.01
C ARG A 237 -3.63 -15.62 11.16
N LEU A 238 -4.32 -15.80 10.05
CA LEU A 238 -5.52 -16.64 10.00
C LEU A 238 -5.12 -18.08 9.67
N TYR A 239 -5.25 -18.97 10.65
CA TYR A 239 -5.03 -20.41 10.46
C TYR A 239 -6.25 -21.04 9.81
N LEU A 240 -6.02 -22.03 8.95
CA LEU A 240 -7.04 -22.71 8.14
C LEU A 240 -7.08 -24.19 8.45
N LYS A 241 -8.28 -24.76 8.42
CA LYS A 241 -8.54 -26.19 8.61
C LYS A 241 -9.40 -26.77 7.49
N ASN A 242 -9.28 -28.07 7.26
CA ASN A 242 -10.16 -28.80 6.35
C ASN A 242 -11.52 -29.11 7.00
N ARG A 243 -12.40 -29.79 6.25
CA ARG A 243 -13.72 -30.24 6.74
C ARG A 243 -13.63 -31.23 7.91
N SER A 244 -12.55 -32.00 8.00
CA SER A 244 -12.28 -32.94 9.10
C SER A 244 -11.78 -32.26 10.38
N GLY A 245 -11.54 -30.94 10.35
CA GLY A 245 -11.05 -30.17 11.49
C GLY A 245 -9.53 -30.14 11.65
N THR A 246 -8.76 -30.73 10.73
CA THR A 246 -7.29 -30.72 10.75
C THR A 246 -6.77 -29.35 10.32
N GLU A 247 -5.97 -28.70 11.18
CA GLU A 247 -5.27 -27.45 10.85
C GLU A 247 -4.15 -27.74 9.83
N LEU A 248 -4.18 -27.03 8.70
CA LEU A 248 -3.27 -27.27 7.57
C LEU A 248 -2.12 -26.27 7.54
N GLY A 249 -2.35 -25.06 8.04
CA GLY A 249 -1.45 -23.93 7.87
C GLY A 249 -2.16 -22.60 8.08
N TYR A 250 -1.58 -21.52 7.59
CA TYR A 250 -2.17 -20.18 7.64
C TYR A 250 -2.29 -19.53 6.27
N LEU A 251 -3.24 -18.61 6.16
CA LEU A 251 -3.49 -17.79 4.99
C LEU A 251 -2.36 -16.78 4.78
N SER A 252 -1.86 -16.68 3.56
CA SER A 252 -0.89 -15.68 3.13
C SER A 252 -1.26 -15.04 1.80
N PHE A 253 -0.62 -13.90 1.52
CA PHE A 253 -0.84 -13.07 0.36
C PHE A 253 0.49 -12.76 -0.33
N LEU A 254 0.46 -12.55 -1.64
CA LEU A 254 1.61 -12.06 -2.42
C LEU A 254 1.78 -10.55 -2.31
N ASP A 255 0.69 -9.83 -2.03
CA ASP A 255 0.69 -8.38 -1.88
C ASP A 255 0.65 -8.03 -0.39
N ASP A 256 1.73 -7.43 0.10
CA ASP A 256 1.92 -7.13 1.52
C ASP A 256 0.82 -6.21 2.09
N ARG A 257 0.20 -5.38 1.23
CA ARG A 257 -0.91 -4.49 1.61
C ARG A 257 -2.10 -5.27 2.16
N LEU A 258 -2.34 -6.47 1.63
CA LEU A 258 -3.46 -7.29 2.05
C LEU A 258 -3.36 -7.76 3.50
N TYR A 259 -2.15 -7.88 4.08
CA TYR A 259 -2.03 -8.21 5.51
C TYR A 259 -2.58 -7.10 6.41
N TYR A 260 -2.43 -5.84 6.01
CA TYR A 260 -2.88 -4.68 6.77
C TYR A 260 -4.32 -4.25 6.45
N VAL A 261 -4.93 -4.87 5.43
CA VAL A 261 -6.33 -4.63 5.05
C VAL A 261 -7.20 -5.79 5.50
N VAL A 262 -6.85 -7.02 5.08
CA VAL A 262 -7.71 -8.19 5.21
C VAL A 262 -7.66 -8.80 6.62
N ILE A 263 -6.48 -8.89 7.25
CA ILE A 263 -6.37 -9.48 8.59
C ILE A 263 -7.11 -8.64 9.64
N PRO A 264 -6.99 -7.29 9.68
CA PRO A 264 -7.81 -6.47 10.57
C PRO A 264 -9.32 -6.67 10.38
N LEU A 265 -9.79 -6.86 9.14
CA LEU A 265 -11.20 -7.14 8.87
C LEU A 265 -11.66 -8.46 9.49
N PHE A 266 -10.78 -9.47 9.56
CA PHE A 266 -11.04 -10.73 10.24
C PHE A 266 -11.02 -10.59 11.77
N GLU A 267 -10.03 -9.90 12.31
CA GLU A 267 -9.92 -9.58 13.74
C GLU A 267 -11.18 -8.88 14.26
N GLN A 268 -11.67 -7.91 13.48
CA GLN A 268 -12.87 -7.13 13.79
C GLN A 268 -14.18 -7.84 13.40
N LYS A 269 -14.12 -9.04 12.82
CA LYS A 269 -15.28 -9.85 12.38
C LYS A 269 -16.23 -9.09 11.45
N ARG A 270 -15.70 -8.16 10.64
CA ARG A 270 -16.47 -7.27 9.74
C ARG A 270 -16.87 -7.91 8.42
N VAL A 271 -16.31 -9.07 8.11
CA VAL A 271 -16.47 -9.75 6.83
C VAL A 271 -16.86 -11.21 6.99
N LEU A 272 -17.53 -11.73 5.98
CA LEU A 272 -17.78 -13.14 5.74
C LEU A 272 -16.76 -13.63 4.72
N VAL A 273 -16.32 -14.87 4.89
CA VAL A 273 -15.27 -15.47 4.05
C VAL A 273 -15.71 -16.80 3.48
N ARG A 274 -15.29 -17.06 2.24
CA ARG A 274 -15.28 -18.39 1.64
C ARG A 274 -13.88 -18.63 1.10
N ILE A 275 -13.34 -19.83 1.33
CA ILE A 275 -11.97 -20.18 0.94
C ILE A 275 -12.00 -21.52 0.22
N GLN A 276 -11.40 -21.59 -0.96
CA GLN A 276 -11.26 -22.84 -1.71
C GLN A 276 -9.84 -23.00 -2.25
N ALA A 277 -9.36 -24.23 -2.28
CA ALA A 277 -8.12 -24.56 -2.96
C ALA A 277 -8.26 -24.37 -4.47
N ASP A 278 -7.29 -23.70 -5.07
CA ASP A 278 -7.21 -23.49 -6.52
C ASP A 278 -6.14 -24.38 -7.14
N ASP A 279 -6.23 -24.58 -8.45
CA ASP A 279 -5.31 -25.45 -9.16
C ASP A 279 -3.93 -24.81 -9.36
N PHE A 280 -2.91 -25.65 -9.28
CA PHE A 280 -1.57 -25.28 -9.67
C PHE A 280 -1.48 -25.55 -11.18
N VAL A 281 -1.45 -24.51 -12.02
CA VAL A 281 -1.07 -24.71 -13.44
C VAL A 281 0.40 -25.14 -13.46
N SER A 282 0.60 -26.45 -13.39
CA SER A 282 1.88 -27.13 -13.44
C SER A 282 2.45 -26.95 -14.84
N GLY A 283 3.37 -26.00 -15.01
CA GLY A 283 4.00 -25.76 -16.31
C GLY A 283 4.78 -24.46 -16.50
N SER A 284 4.60 -23.44 -15.65
CA SER A 284 5.40 -22.20 -15.77
C SER A 284 6.60 -22.18 -14.81
N GLU A 285 7.72 -21.58 -15.19
CA GLU A 285 8.93 -21.47 -14.36
C GLU A 285 8.71 -20.82 -12.98
N ARG A 286 7.61 -20.06 -12.82
CA ARG A 286 7.15 -19.51 -11.53
C ARG A 286 6.74 -20.61 -10.54
N SER A 287 6.40 -21.81 -11.02
CA SER A 287 5.99 -22.98 -10.23
C SER A 287 7.05 -23.47 -9.26
N ARG A 288 8.33 -23.46 -9.67
CA ARG A 288 9.45 -23.97 -8.86
C ARG A 288 9.78 -23.11 -7.63
N ARG A 289 9.30 -21.86 -7.56
CA ARG A 289 9.58 -20.94 -6.44
C ARG A 289 8.66 -21.14 -5.22
N PHE A 290 7.58 -21.90 -5.36
CA PHE A 290 6.52 -22.03 -4.33
C PHE A 290 6.41 -23.45 -3.76
N ALA A 291 7.53 -24.18 -3.66
CA ALA A 291 7.56 -25.46 -2.96
C ALA A 291 7.11 -25.26 -1.49
N GLY A 292 5.95 -25.82 -1.11
CA GLY A 292 5.36 -25.69 0.23
C GLY A 292 4.12 -24.81 0.34
N TYR A 293 3.66 -24.20 -0.76
CA TYR A 293 2.48 -23.34 -0.81
C TYR A 293 1.37 -23.95 -1.66
N GLN A 294 0.12 -23.85 -1.19
CA GLN A 294 -1.08 -24.19 -1.97
C GLN A 294 -1.84 -22.91 -2.32
N ARG A 295 -2.19 -22.70 -3.60
CA ARG A 295 -3.00 -21.54 -4.01
C ARG A 295 -4.43 -21.69 -3.53
N LEU A 296 -5.00 -20.56 -3.14
CA LEU A 296 -6.36 -20.42 -2.65
C LEU A 296 -7.09 -19.30 -3.39
N ARG A 297 -8.40 -19.46 -3.51
CA ARG A 297 -9.34 -18.37 -3.80
C ARG A 297 -10.02 -18.00 -2.50
N LEU A 298 -9.85 -16.74 -2.11
CA LEU A 298 -10.51 -16.15 -0.95
C LEU A 298 -11.57 -15.18 -1.45
N TRP A 299 -12.83 -15.47 -1.14
CA TRP A 299 -13.93 -14.53 -1.31
C TRP A 299 -14.21 -13.84 0.01
N ILE A 300 -14.31 -12.51 -0.03
CA ILE A 300 -14.64 -11.67 1.11
C ILE A 300 -15.91 -10.88 0.79
N ARG A 301 -16.83 -10.83 1.75
CA ARG A 301 -18.05 -10.01 1.67
C ARG A 301 -18.23 -9.25 2.98
N PHE A 302 -18.50 -7.95 2.93
CA PHE A 302 -18.78 -7.18 4.15
C PHE A 302 -20.10 -7.62 4.79
N ARG A 303 -20.15 -7.61 6.13
CA ARG A 303 -21.39 -7.87 6.87
C ARG A 303 -22.28 -6.63 6.82
N ASN A 304 -23.58 -6.85 6.63
CA ASN A 304 -24.59 -5.78 6.64
C ASN A 304 -25.18 -5.54 8.04
N ASP A 305 -24.80 -6.34 9.04
CA ASP A 305 -25.35 -6.22 10.39
C ASP A 305 -24.81 -4.97 11.11
N PRO A 306 -25.66 -4.21 11.84
CA PRO A 306 -25.17 -3.20 12.77
C PRO A 306 -24.35 -3.94 13.85
N ILE A 307 -23.07 -3.59 13.93
CA ILE A 307 -22.03 -4.30 14.69
C ILE A 307 -22.52 -4.62 16.11
N SER A 308 -22.82 -5.90 16.39
CA SER A 308 -23.04 -6.41 17.75
C SER A 308 -21.68 -6.69 18.37
N GLY A 309 -21.24 -5.76 19.22
CA GLY A 309 -19.92 -5.77 19.86
C GLY A 309 -19.02 -4.74 19.21
N THR A 310 -18.98 -3.54 19.81
CA THR A 310 -18.01 -2.50 19.45
C THR A 310 -16.62 -3.13 19.43
N PRO A 311 -15.84 -3.04 18.32
CA PRO A 311 -14.43 -3.37 18.39
C PRO A 311 -13.84 -2.55 19.55
N GLU A 312 -13.10 -3.22 20.43
CA GLU A 312 -12.32 -2.53 21.45
C GLU A 312 -11.57 -1.39 20.75
N ASN A 313 -11.74 -0.17 21.26
CA ASN A 313 -11.20 1.00 20.60
C ASN A 313 -9.68 0.80 20.44
N LEU A 314 -9.16 0.85 19.21
CA LEU A 314 -7.73 0.66 18.94
C LEU A 314 -6.85 1.54 19.84
N ASN A 315 -7.32 2.73 20.21
CA ASN A 315 -6.62 3.59 21.17
C ASN A 315 -6.47 2.96 22.55
N LEU A 316 -7.47 2.22 23.05
CA LEU A 316 -7.36 1.50 24.32
C LEU A 316 -6.37 0.35 24.23
N GLN A 317 -6.35 -0.40 23.12
CA GLN A 317 -5.35 -1.45 22.90
C GLN A 317 -3.94 -0.89 22.84
N ILE A 318 -3.74 0.21 22.11
CA ILE A 318 -2.47 0.95 22.06
C ILE A 318 -2.09 1.42 23.47
N GLN A 319 -3.01 2.02 24.21
CA GLN A 319 -2.75 2.50 25.57
C GLN A 319 -2.36 1.37 26.52
N HIS A 320 -3.08 0.24 26.50
CA HIS A 320 -2.74 -0.94 27.31
C HIS A 320 -1.37 -1.49 26.95
N LEU A 321 -1.02 -1.54 25.67
CA LEU A 321 0.28 -2.01 25.20
C LEU A 321 1.42 -1.09 25.67
N LEU A 322 1.22 0.23 25.58
CA LEU A 322 2.19 1.22 26.08
C LEU A 322 2.31 1.17 27.61
N GLU A 323 1.20 0.96 28.33
CA GLU A 323 1.23 0.83 29.79
C GLU A 323 1.93 -0.46 30.24
N HIS A 324 1.73 -1.55 29.50
CA HIS A 324 2.48 -2.79 29.70
C HIS A 324 3.99 -2.57 29.48
N TYR A 325 4.37 -1.75 28.50
CA TYR A 325 5.76 -1.36 28.29
C TYR A 325 6.32 -0.54 29.46
N ARG A 326 5.56 0.45 29.95
CA ARG A 326 5.93 1.32 31.10
C ARG A 326 6.14 0.54 32.39
N THR A 327 5.26 -0.41 32.68
CA THR A 327 5.22 -1.13 33.97
C THR A 327 6.22 -2.28 34.05
N LYS A 328 6.87 -2.65 32.94
CA LYS A 328 7.91 -3.67 32.99
C LYS A 328 9.13 -3.11 33.72
N PRO A 329 9.59 -3.75 34.82
CA PRO A 329 10.78 -3.30 35.51
C PRO A 329 11.98 -3.32 34.56
N ALA A 330 12.76 -2.23 34.55
CA ALA A 330 14.13 -2.28 34.08
C ALA A 330 14.82 -3.40 34.89
N PHE A 331 15.38 -4.39 34.20
CA PHE A 331 15.85 -5.64 34.82
C PHE A 331 16.59 -5.41 36.16
N SER A 332 16.23 -6.23 37.13
CA SER A 332 17.07 -6.60 38.28
C SER A 332 18.33 -7.33 37.83
#